data_AF-A0A4Q2A0C3-F1
#
_entry.id   AF-A0A4Q2A0C3-F1
#
_cell.length_a   1.000
_cell.length_b   1.000
_cell.length_c   1.000
_cell.angle_alpha   90.00
_cell.angle_beta   90.00
_cell.angle_gamma   90.00
#
_symmetry.space_group_name_H-M   'P 1'
#
loop_
_entity.id
_entity.type
_entity.pdbx_description
1 polymer ?
#
loop_
_entity_poly.entity_id
_entity_poly.type
_entity_poly.pdbx_seq_one_letter_code
_entity_poly.pdbx_strand_id
1 'polypeptide(L)' 'MWQVIGKTYSAETVKVREYLDAKGILYDYIDLDEEPDWMVWFKANRIIAIPAVRVKGHFSVGFDLAAIDQLIAAFQKD' A
#
# COMPACT_ATOMS: atom_id res chain seq x y z
N MET A 1 -2.02 -11.75 2.29
CA MET A 1 -1.70 -11.16 0.96
C MET A 1 -1.51 -9.67 1.15
N TRP A 2 -0.36 -9.14 0.74
CA TRP A 2 -0.06 -7.72 0.79
C TRP A 2 -0.66 -7.03 -0.43
N GLN A 3 -1.07 -5.76 -0.27
CA GLN A 3 -1.64 -4.97 -1.34
C GLN A 3 -1.04 -3.57 -1.33
N VAL A 4 -0.67 -3.06 -2.50
CA VAL A 4 -0.30 -1.66 -2.71
C VAL A 4 -1.38 -1.02 -3.56
N ILE A 5 -2.08 -0.03 -3.01
CA ILE A 5 -3.16 0.66 -3.71
C ILE A 5 -2.70 2.09 -3.98
N GLY A 6 -2.60 2.47 -5.25
CA GLY A 6 -2.06 3.77 -5.63
C GLY A 6 -2.26 4.07 -7.10
N LYS A 7 -1.47 4.99 -7.66
CA LYS A 7 -1.49 5.31 -9.10
C LYS A 7 -0.15 5.00 -9.72
N THR A 8 -0.14 4.40 -10.92
CA THR A 8 1.09 3.85 -11.52
C THR A 8 2.22 4.87 -11.61
N TYR A 9 1.89 6.13 -11.94
CA TYR A 9 2.88 7.19 -12.16
C TYR A 9 3.10 8.11 -10.95
N SER A 10 2.52 7.80 -9.79
CA SER A 10 2.79 8.58 -8.57
C SER A 10 4.18 8.24 -8.02
N ALA A 11 5.01 9.27 -7.83
CA ALA A 11 6.37 9.11 -7.30
C ALA A 11 6.40 8.37 -5.96
N GLU A 12 5.43 8.62 -5.08
CA GLU A 12 5.33 7.91 -3.79
C GLU A 12 4.90 6.45 -3.96
N THR A 13 4.03 6.17 -4.94
CA THR A 13 3.61 4.78 -5.24
C THR A 13 4.77 3.96 -5.78
N VAL A 14 5.57 4.54 -6.69
CA VAL A 14 6.78 3.90 -7.20
C VAL A 14 7.75 3.58 -6.07
N LYS A 15 8.04 4.55 -5.20
CA LYS A 15 8.97 4.35 -4.07
C LYS A 15 8.51 3.28 -3.08
N VAL A 16 7.20 3.21 -2.77
CA VAL A 16 6.67 2.15 -1.91
C VAL A 16 6.83 0.77 -2.54
N ARG A 17 6.56 0.65 -3.84
CA ARG A 17 6.71 -0.62 -4.57
C ARG A 17 8.16 -1.09 -4.57
N GLU A 18 9.10 -0.22 -4.95
CA GLU A 18 10.54 -0.49 -4.90
C GLU A 18 11.00 -0.89 -3.48
N TYR A 19 10.46 -0.24 -2.46
CA TYR A 19 10.77 -0.56 -1.07
C TYR A 19 10.32 -1.96 -0.66
N LEU A 20 9.10 -2.36 -1.01
CA LEU A 20 8.57 -3.69 -0.73
C LEU A 20 9.30 -4.77 -1.54
N ASP A 21 9.64 -4.47 -2.81
CA ASP A 21 10.44 -5.35 -3.67
C ASP A 21 11.82 -5.60 -3.04
N ALA A 22 12.50 -4.55 -2.55
CA ALA A 22 13.79 -4.66 -1.86
C ALA A 22 13.71 -5.45 -0.54
N LYS A 23 12.54 -5.50 0.10
CA LYS A 23 12.27 -6.31 1.30
C LYS A 23 11.86 -7.74 0.97
N GLY A 24 11.72 -8.10 -0.31
CA GLY A 24 11.27 -9.41 -0.77
C GLY A 24 9.81 -9.69 -0.46
N ILE A 25 8.97 -8.66 -0.36
CA ILE A 25 7.56 -8.77 -0.04
C ILE A 25 6.75 -8.89 -1.33
N LEU A 26 6.03 -10.00 -1.49
CA LEU A 26 5.09 -10.18 -2.60
C LEU A 26 3.77 -9.46 -2.28
N TYR A 27 3.30 -8.62 -3.20
CA TYR A 27 2.06 -7.86 -3.08
C TYR A 27 1.27 -7.85 -4.39
N ASP A 28 -0.04 -7.65 -4.26
CA ASP A 28 -0.89 -7.28 -5.40
C ASP A 28 -0.86 -5.76 -5.55
N TYR A 29 -0.61 -5.28 -6.77
CA TYR A 29 -0.71 -3.86 -7.08
C TYR A 29 -2.10 -3.56 -7.64
N ILE A 30 -2.76 -2.55 -7.07
CA ILE A 30 -4.06 -2.06 -7.47
C ILE A 30 -3.88 -0.63 -7.96
N ASP A 31 -4.11 -0.42 -9.25
CA ASP A 31 -4.09 0.92 -9.85
C ASP A 31 -5.47 1.57 -9.74
N LEU A 32 -5.55 2.69 -9.02
CA LEU A 32 -6.79 3.45 -8.86
C LEU A 32 -7.30 4.07 -10.16
N ASP A 33 -6.45 4.21 -11.19
CA ASP A 33 -6.89 4.67 -12.51
C ASP A 33 -7.60 3.55 -13.31
N GLU A 34 -7.29 2.27 -13.03
CA GLU A 34 -7.90 1.10 -13.67
C GLU A 34 -9.02 0.48 -12.82
N GLU A 35 -8.89 0.51 -11.50
CA GLU A 35 -9.81 -0.05 -10.52
C GLU A 35 -10.40 1.05 -9.60
N PRO A 36 -11.25 1.94 -10.13
CA PRO A 36 -11.77 3.08 -9.36
C PRO A 36 -12.67 2.68 -8.18
N ASP A 37 -13.18 1.44 -8.14
CA ASP A 37 -13.99 0.92 -7.03
C ASP A 37 -13.23 0.93 -5.70
N TRP A 38 -11.90 0.84 -5.74
CA TRP A 38 -11.06 0.98 -4.54
C TRP A 38 -11.12 2.37 -3.92
N MET A 39 -11.58 3.39 -4.65
CA MET A 39 -11.86 4.71 -4.08
C MET A 39 -12.99 4.66 -3.04
N VAL A 40 -13.91 3.68 -3.11
CA VAL A 40 -14.92 3.46 -2.07
C VAL A 40 -14.26 3.04 -0.76
N TRP A 41 -13.26 2.16 -0.84
CA TRP A 41 -12.48 1.74 0.33
C TRP A 41 -11.67 2.91 0.93
N PHE A 42 -11.06 3.76 0.09
CA PHE A 42 -10.38 4.98 0.55
C PHE A 42 -11.33 5.90 1.33
N LYS A 43 -12.52 6.16 0.79
CA LYS A 43 -13.55 6.99 1.45
C LYS A 43 -14.01 6.38 2.78
N ALA A 44 -14.28 5.07 2.80
CA ALA A 44 -14.73 4.37 4.01
C ALA A 44 -13.69 4.44 5.15
N ASN A 45 -12.40 4.42 4.81
CA ASN A 45 -11.29 4.49 5.77
C ASN A 45 -10.74 5.92 5.96
N ARG A 46 -11.38 6.94 5.37
CA ARG A 46 -10.95 8.36 5.43
C ARG A 46 -9.50 8.58 4.97
N ILE A 47 -9.07 7.81 3.98
CA ILE A 47 -7.74 7.89 3.38
C ILE A 47 -7.76 9.01 2.32
N ILE A 48 -6.86 9.97 2.46
CA ILE A 48 -6.79 11.17 1.58
C ILE A 48 -5.50 11.25 0.76
N ALA A 49 -4.60 10.27 0.91
CA ALA A 49 -3.31 10.23 0.23
C ALA A 49 -3.03 8.84 -0.34
N ILE A 50 -2.16 8.77 -1.33
CA ILE A 50 -1.68 7.54 -1.96
C ILE A 50 -0.15 7.48 -1.85
N PRO A 51 0.47 6.31 -1.92
CA PRO A 51 -0.14 4.98 -1.95
C PRO A 51 -0.69 4.57 -0.57
N ALA A 52 -1.53 3.54 -0.51
CA ALA A 52 -1.85 2.82 0.71
C ALA A 52 -1.25 1.42 0.64
N VAL A 53 -0.57 0.98 1.70
CA VAL A 53 -0.09 -0.41 1.84
C VAL A 53 -1.03 -1.11 2.80
N ARG A 54 -1.64 -2.22 2.37
CA ARG A 54 -2.62 -2.97 3.17
C ARG A 54 -2.21 -4.42 3.35
N VAL A 55 -2.38 -4.93 4.56
CA VAL A 55 -2.19 -6.35 4.89
C VAL A 55 -3.13 -6.76 6.03
N LYS A 56 -3.87 -7.85 5.87
CA LYS A 56 -4.77 -8.41 6.89
C LYS A 56 -5.68 -7.36 7.59
N GLY A 57 -6.24 -6.44 6.82
CA GLY A 57 -7.12 -5.37 7.34
C GLY A 57 -6.40 -4.17 7.98
N HIS A 58 -5.08 -4.23 8.17
CA HIS A 58 -4.26 -3.12 8.62
C HIS A 58 -3.68 -2.39 7.41
N PHE A 59 -3.40 -1.09 7.54
CA PHE A 59 -2.83 -0.32 6.45
C PHE A 59 -1.98 0.87 6.91
N SER A 60 -1.06 1.29 6.05
CA SER A 60 -0.36 2.57 6.10
C SER A 60 -0.73 3.40 4.87
N VAL A 61 -0.51 4.72 4.94
CA VAL A 61 -0.88 5.68 3.91
C VAL A 61 0.30 6.59 3.62
N GLY A 62 0.54 6.89 2.35
CA GLY A 62 1.66 7.68 1.86
C GLY A 62 2.98 6.89 1.87
N PHE A 63 4.07 7.59 1.55
CA PHE A 63 5.42 7.05 1.69
C PHE A 63 5.93 7.19 3.13
N ASP A 64 5.30 6.48 4.06
CA ASP A 64 5.74 6.39 5.46
C ASP A 64 6.44 5.05 5.71
N LEU A 65 7.77 5.05 5.57
CA LEU A 65 8.59 3.85 5.74
C LEU A 65 8.53 3.29 7.16
N ALA A 66 8.39 4.14 8.18
CA ALA A 66 8.32 3.69 9.56
C ALA A 66 7.01 2.93 9.82
N ALA A 67 5.89 3.45 9.33
CA ALA A 67 4.61 2.75 9.40
C ALA A 67 4.61 1.45 8.58
N ILE A 68 5.24 1.46 7.40
CA ILE A 68 5.37 0.25 6.57
C ILE A 68 6.22 -0.80 7.30
N ASP A 69 7.36 -0.44 7.88
CA ASP A 69 8.20 -1.37 8.65
C ASP A 69 7.47 -1.96 9.86
N GLN A 70 6.61 -1.17 10.54
CA GLN A 70 5.75 -1.68 11.61
C GLN A 70 4.78 -2.75 11.11
N LEU A 71 4.15 -2.54 9.95
CA LEU A 71 3.30 -3.57 9.32
C LEU A 71 4.11 -4.81 8.96
N ILE A 72 5.31 -4.65 8.42
CA ILE A 72 6.18 -5.77 8.01
C ILE A 72 6.55 -6.60 9.24
N ALA A 73 7.04 -5.94 10.30
CA ALA A 73 7.40 -6.60 11.54
C ALA A 73 6.22 -7.38 12.16
N ALA A 74 5.00 -6.86 12.02
CA ALA A 74 3.78 -7.48 12.54
C ALA A 74 3.29 -8.69 11.72
N PHE A 75 3.49 -8.68 10.39
CA PHE A 75 2.78 -9.63 9.49
C PHE A 75 3.67 -10.44 8.54
N GLN A 76 4.99 -10.27 8.54
CA GLN A 76 5.90 -10.99 7.63
C GLN A 76 6.12 -12.47 8.00
N LYS A 77 5.88 -12.85 9.27
CA LYS A 77 6.14 -14.21 9.78
C LYS A 77 4.92 -15.13 9.82
N ASP A 78 3.76 -14.64 9.39
CA ASP A 78 2.51 -15.40 9.32
C ASP A 78 2.21 -15.87 7.90
#